data_AF-A0A4W2FU71-F1
#
_entry.id   AF-A0A4W2FU71-F1
#
_cell.length_a   1.000
_cell.length_b   1.000
_cell.length_c   1.000
_cell.angle_alpha   90.00
_cell.angle_beta   90.00
_cell.angle_gamma   90.00
#
_symmetry.space_group_name_H-M   'P 1'
#
loop_
_entity.id
_entity.type
_entity.pdbx_description
1 polymer ?
#
loop_
_entity_poly.entity_id
_entity_poly.type
_entity_poly.pdbx_seq_one_letter_code
_entity_poly.pdbx_strand_id
1 'polypeptide(L)'
;MLVLASLLPAVLCLPVSGVLGNKFSILRSPVSVVFQNGNCPIPGERIPDVAAWSMGFSVKEDLSWPGLTVGNLCHHLQATVMVMVRRSGQACSTPGSVISYPLENAVPFSLDSMANSIHSLFLKKLQWFLLLAPSEERVYMMGKANSVFKDLSVMLRQLHNQLFQETSALTSFPLNSLSMNNEVDLLFLSELQVLHNISSLLSRHKHLAKDHSPDLYSLELPGLEEIDASKILADALQKYADVMYNLYGGNTVVELVTVRSFDISLMRKTKTILETKQVKDPLTPYNLAYKYNFEYPVVFSLVLWIMIGLALTLIVTFTICGTWILKMIASFIG
;
A
#
# COMPACT_ATOMS: atom_id res chain seq x y z
N MET A 1 -58.46 1.34 4.54
CA MET A 1 -57.41 1.10 5.55
C MET A 1 -56.32 0.27 4.89
N LEU A 2 -55.24 0.93 4.47
CA LEU A 2 -54.05 0.30 3.87
C LEU A 2 -53.21 -0.29 5.00
N VAL A 3 -52.91 -1.58 4.92
CA VAL A 3 -51.88 -2.23 5.75
C VAL A 3 -50.56 -2.10 4.99
N LEU A 4 -49.71 -1.18 5.43
CA LEU A 4 -48.31 -1.08 4.99
C LEU A 4 -47.53 -2.29 5.52
N ALA A 5 -47.15 -3.20 4.63
CA ALA A 5 -46.10 -4.16 4.91
C ALA A 5 -44.74 -3.49 4.62
N SER A 6 -43.95 -3.35 5.68
CA SER A 6 -42.61 -2.77 5.74
C SER A 6 -41.62 -3.47 4.79
N LEU A 7 -41.17 -2.73 3.77
CA LEU A 7 -39.99 -3.07 2.96
C LEU A 7 -38.72 -2.64 3.73
N LEU A 8 -38.05 -3.60 4.36
CA LEU A 8 -36.64 -3.48 4.74
C LEU A 8 -35.77 -3.69 3.49
N PRO A 9 -34.81 -2.80 3.16
CA PRO A 9 -33.91 -3.05 2.05
C PRO A 9 -32.91 -4.12 2.49
N ALA A 10 -33.07 -5.33 1.96
CA ALA A 10 -32.01 -6.32 1.96
C ALA A 10 -30.85 -5.75 1.15
N VAL A 11 -29.80 -5.31 1.86
CA VAL A 11 -28.51 -4.97 1.27
C VAL A 11 -27.95 -6.25 0.64
N LEU A 12 -28.21 -6.40 -0.65
CA LEU A 12 -27.58 -7.40 -1.51
C LEU A 12 -26.09 -7.04 -1.60
N CYS A 13 -25.28 -7.65 -0.73
CA CYS A 13 -23.85 -7.78 -0.92
C CYS A 13 -23.62 -8.58 -2.20
N LEU A 14 -23.45 -7.89 -3.32
CA LEU A 14 -22.96 -8.50 -4.54
C LEU A 14 -21.57 -9.09 -4.25
N PRO A 15 -21.33 -10.38 -4.50
CA PRO A 15 -19.98 -10.91 -4.42
C PRO A 15 -19.18 -10.26 -5.55
N VAL A 16 -18.30 -9.33 -5.19
CA VAL A 16 -17.22 -8.90 -6.07
C VAL A 16 -16.47 -10.18 -6.41
N SER A 17 -16.50 -10.58 -7.68
CA SER A 17 -15.77 -11.73 -8.18
C SER A 17 -14.28 -11.45 -8.03
N GLY A 18 -13.73 -11.76 -6.87
CA GLY A 18 -12.29 -11.74 -6.63
C GLY A 18 -11.65 -12.68 -7.64
N VAL A 19 -10.70 -12.15 -8.41
CA VAL A 19 -9.84 -12.94 -9.28
C VAL A 19 -9.27 -14.09 -8.45
N LEU A 20 -9.61 -15.33 -8.82
CA LEU A 20 -9.50 -16.56 -8.03
C LEU A 20 -8.05 -17.04 -7.76
N GLY A 21 -7.12 -16.11 -7.58
CA GLY A 21 -5.68 -16.36 -7.49
C GLY A 21 -4.90 -15.44 -6.56
N ASN A 22 -5.36 -14.21 -6.32
CA ASN A 22 -4.63 -13.24 -5.51
C ASN A 22 -5.02 -13.35 -4.04
N LYS A 23 -4.03 -13.46 -3.14
CA LYS A 23 -4.26 -13.67 -1.71
C LYS A 23 -3.29 -12.83 -0.87
N PHE A 24 -3.82 -12.23 0.18
CA PHE A 24 -3.06 -11.63 1.28
C PHE A 24 -3.11 -12.59 2.47
N SER A 25 -1.96 -13.05 2.97
CA SER A 25 -1.88 -14.06 4.03
C SER A 25 -0.94 -13.61 5.13
N ILE A 26 -1.26 -13.95 6.38
CA ILE A 26 -0.40 -13.67 7.52
C ILE A 26 0.28 -14.98 7.95
N LEU A 27 1.61 -14.99 7.92
CA LEU A 27 2.40 -16.14 8.32
C LEU A 27 2.62 -16.13 9.84
N ARG A 28 2.94 -14.97 10.41
CA ARG A 28 3.14 -14.78 11.85
C ARG A 28 2.60 -13.41 12.28
N SER A 29 1.96 -13.36 13.45
CA SER A 29 1.51 -12.12 14.07
C SER A 29 1.81 -12.13 15.58
N PRO A 30 2.09 -10.96 16.18
CA PRO A 30 2.24 -10.81 17.62
C PRO A 30 0.88 -10.80 18.33
N VAL A 31 0.89 -10.81 19.66
CA VAL A 31 -0.32 -10.68 20.50
C VAL A 31 -0.92 -9.26 20.45
N SER A 32 -0.14 -8.26 20.02
CA SER A 32 -0.60 -6.86 19.90
C SER A 32 -1.52 -6.61 18.70
N VAL A 33 -1.48 -7.47 17.68
CA VAL A 33 -2.25 -7.31 16.44
C VAL A 33 -3.04 -8.58 16.19
N VAL A 34 -4.37 -8.47 16.23
CA VAL A 34 -5.27 -9.60 16.02
C VAL A 34 -5.92 -9.46 14.65
N PHE A 35 -5.57 -10.38 13.77
CA PHE A 35 -6.24 -10.53 12.49
C PHE A 35 -7.48 -11.40 12.68
N GLN A 36 -8.64 -10.93 12.22
CA GLN A 36 -9.90 -11.66 12.36
C GLN A 36 -10.08 -12.63 11.21
N ASN A 37 -10.49 -13.86 11.53
CA ASN A 37 -10.81 -14.83 10.48
C ASN A 37 -12.11 -14.41 9.78
N GLY A 38 -12.00 -14.02 8.52
CA GLY A 38 -13.13 -13.61 7.70
C GLY A 38 -12.72 -13.57 6.23
N ASN A 39 -13.57 -14.03 5.33
CA ASN A 39 -13.31 -14.00 3.89
C ASN A 39 -13.57 -12.61 3.29
N CYS A 40 -13.21 -11.55 4.02
CA CYS A 40 -13.44 -10.17 3.62
C CYS A 40 -12.36 -9.75 2.62
N PRO A 41 -12.73 -9.45 1.38
CA PRO A 41 -11.75 -9.08 0.37
C PRO A 41 -11.09 -7.75 0.72
N ILE A 42 -9.81 -7.62 0.37
CA ILE A 42 -9.04 -6.40 0.58
C ILE A 42 -8.53 -5.83 -0.76
N PRO A 43 -8.65 -4.52 -1.00
CA PRO A 43 -8.04 -3.89 -2.18
C PRO A 43 -6.51 -3.89 -2.08
N GLY A 44 -5.80 -4.23 -3.16
CA GLY A 44 -4.33 -4.25 -3.18
C GLY A 44 -3.69 -2.90 -2.87
N GLU A 45 -4.33 -1.80 -3.26
CA GLU A 45 -3.89 -0.43 -2.94
C GLU A 45 -3.84 -0.14 -1.44
N ARG A 46 -4.60 -0.90 -0.64
CA ARG A 46 -4.72 -0.73 0.81
C ARG A 46 -3.78 -1.61 1.61
N ILE A 47 -3.03 -2.52 0.98
CA ILE A 47 -2.07 -3.38 1.70
C ILE A 47 -1.05 -2.54 2.51
N PRO A 48 -0.44 -1.47 1.96
CA PRO A 48 0.43 -0.59 2.74
C PRO A 48 -0.26 0.06 3.95
N ASP A 49 -1.55 0.39 3.80
CA ASP A 49 -2.34 1.00 4.86
C ASP A 49 -2.57 0.00 6.02
N VAL A 50 -2.79 -1.29 5.72
CA VAL A 50 -2.88 -2.35 6.73
C VAL A 50 -1.57 -2.52 7.49
N ALA A 51 -0.45 -2.56 6.77
CA ALA A 51 0.87 -2.67 7.38
C ALA A 51 1.21 -1.42 8.21
N ALA A 52 0.72 -0.23 7.81
CA ALA A 52 0.88 1.00 8.59
C ALA A 52 0.04 0.96 9.88
N TRP A 53 -1.22 0.51 9.77
CA TRP A 53 -2.11 0.36 10.92
C TRP A 53 -1.63 -0.70 11.90
N SER A 54 -1.05 -1.81 11.43
CA SER A 54 -0.50 -2.85 12.32
C SER A 54 0.69 -2.33 13.16
N MET A 55 1.43 -1.34 12.65
CA MET A 55 2.45 -0.59 13.39
C MET A 55 1.90 0.54 14.27
N GLY A 56 0.62 0.87 14.17
CA GLY A 56 -0.01 1.98 14.90
C GLY A 56 0.16 3.36 14.23
N PHE A 57 0.52 3.41 12.95
CA PHE A 57 0.54 4.68 12.20
C PHE A 57 -0.85 5.08 11.71
N SER A 58 -1.11 6.38 11.67
CA SER A 58 -2.32 6.93 11.07
C SER A 58 -2.26 6.85 9.54
N VAL A 59 -3.36 6.41 8.92
CA VAL A 59 -3.54 6.42 7.46
C VAL A 59 -4.44 7.60 7.08
N LYS A 60 -4.32 8.09 5.85
CA LYS A 60 -5.06 9.26 5.35
C LYS A 60 -6.57 9.04 5.24
N GLU A 61 -6.98 7.79 5.03
CA GLU A 61 -8.37 7.39 4.85
C GLU A 61 -8.65 6.22 5.80
N ASP A 62 -9.82 6.23 6.44
CA ASP A 62 -10.20 5.18 7.37
C ASP A 62 -10.31 3.85 6.64
N LEU A 63 -9.53 2.85 7.09
CA LEU A 63 -9.60 1.51 6.57
C LEU A 63 -10.88 0.85 7.09
N SER A 64 -11.95 0.84 6.30
CA SER A 64 -13.24 0.21 6.66
C SER A 64 -13.19 -1.33 6.66
N TRP A 65 -12.00 -1.93 6.64
CA TRP A 65 -11.81 -3.37 6.53
C TRP A 65 -11.81 -4.02 7.92
N PRO A 66 -12.73 -4.97 8.19
CA PRO A 66 -12.90 -5.55 9.53
C PRO A 66 -11.83 -6.59 9.91
N GLY A 67 -10.91 -6.91 9.00
CA GLY A 67 -9.94 -7.99 9.19
C GLY A 67 -8.82 -7.67 10.18
N LEU A 68 -8.61 -6.40 10.54
CA LEU A 68 -7.60 -5.99 11.50
C LEU A 68 -8.25 -5.47 12.78
N THR A 69 -7.84 -6.03 13.91
CA THR A 69 -8.20 -5.49 15.22
C THR A 69 -6.99 -5.27 16.12
N VAL A 70 -7.11 -4.22 16.92
CA VAL A 70 -6.11 -3.87 17.91
C VAL A 70 -6.21 -4.87 19.06
N GLY A 71 -5.11 -5.58 19.31
CA GLY A 71 -4.95 -6.46 20.46
C GLY A 71 -4.42 -5.70 21.67
N ASN A 72 -3.39 -6.23 22.31
CA ASN A 72 -2.77 -5.59 23.46
C ASN A 72 -1.94 -4.36 23.06
N LEU A 73 -2.46 -3.17 23.36
CA LEU A 73 -1.83 -1.86 23.11
C LEU A 73 -0.50 -1.64 23.86
N CYS A 74 -0.22 -2.40 24.92
CA CYS A 74 1.00 -2.23 25.70
C CYS A 74 2.24 -2.85 25.05
N HIS A 75 2.08 -3.61 23.95
CA HIS A 75 3.19 -4.19 23.20
C HIS A 75 3.33 -3.50 21.85
N HIS A 76 4.45 -2.83 21.66
CA HIS A 76 4.77 -2.14 20.41
C HIS A 76 5.30 -3.14 19.38
N LEU A 77 4.83 -3.02 18.13
CA LEU A 77 5.39 -3.78 17.03
C LEU A 77 6.82 -3.27 16.74
N GLN A 78 7.78 -4.20 16.65
CA GLN A 78 9.19 -3.86 16.43
C GLN A 78 9.61 -4.04 14.98
N ALA A 79 8.95 -4.92 14.23
CA ALA A 79 9.20 -5.04 12.80
C ALA A 79 7.97 -5.49 12.04
N THR A 80 7.87 -5.06 10.78
CA THR A 80 6.98 -5.67 9.78
C THR A 80 7.80 -6.17 8.61
N VAL A 81 7.53 -7.40 8.23
CA VAL A 81 8.16 -8.07 7.11
C VAL A 81 7.09 -8.38 6.08
N MET A 82 7.18 -7.75 4.93
CA MET A 82 6.28 -7.96 3.81
C MET A 82 7.02 -8.73 2.71
N VAL A 83 6.51 -9.90 2.37
CA VAL A 83 7.03 -10.73 1.27
C VAL A 83 5.99 -10.77 0.17
N MET A 84 6.34 -10.26 -1.00
CA MET A 84 5.52 -10.28 -2.19
C MET A 84 6.02 -11.38 -3.13
N VAL A 85 5.12 -12.25 -3.55
CA VAL A 85 5.39 -13.38 -4.45
C VAL A 85 4.53 -13.23 -5.69
N ARG A 86 5.15 -13.21 -6.88
CA ARG A 86 4.42 -13.25 -8.17
C ARG A 86 4.34 -14.69 -8.69
N ARG A 87 3.14 -15.15 -9.11
CA ARG A 87 2.90 -16.54 -9.51
C ARG A 87 1.88 -16.70 -10.64
N SER A 88 2.24 -17.26 -11.78
CA SER A 88 1.29 -17.48 -12.89
C SER A 88 0.31 -18.66 -12.65
N GLY A 89 0.69 -19.64 -11.81
CA GLY A 89 -0.04 -20.89 -11.58
C GLY A 89 -1.21 -20.91 -10.56
N GLN A 90 -1.83 -22.09 -10.40
CA GLN A 90 -2.95 -22.35 -9.49
C GLN A 90 -2.60 -21.97 -8.04
N ALA A 91 -3.58 -21.44 -7.31
CA ALA A 91 -3.39 -20.90 -5.96
C ALA A 91 -2.77 -21.95 -5.04
N CYS A 92 -1.51 -21.75 -4.67
CA CYS A 92 -0.85 -22.57 -3.66
C CYS A 92 -1.68 -22.55 -2.38
N SER A 93 -1.82 -23.72 -1.74
CA SER A 93 -2.17 -23.81 -0.34
C SER A 93 -1.20 -22.92 0.42
N THR A 94 -1.70 -21.86 1.05
CA THR A 94 -0.86 -20.90 1.74
C THR A 94 -0.02 -21.62 2.81
N PRO A 95 1.29 -21.33 2.92
CA PRO A 95 2.18 -22.05 3.82
C PRO A 95 1.74 -21.82 5.26
N GLY A 96 1.17 -22.84 5.92
CA GLY A 96 0.83 -22.78 7.34
C GLY A 96 0.07 -21.53 7.80
N SER A 97 -0.58 -20.80 6.89
CA SER A 97 -1.08 -19.45 7.17
C SER A 97 -2.21 -19.56 8.16
N VAL A 98 -2.08 -18.85 9.29
CA VAL A 98 -3.13 -18.85 10.31
C VAL A 98 -4.40 -18.22 9.70
N ILE A 99 -4.25 -17.19 8.85
CA ILE A 99 -5.36 -16.45 8.22
C ILE A 99 -4.96 -15.97 6.82
N SER A 100 -5.90 -16.07 5.86
CA SER A 100 -5.73 -15.59 4.48
C SER A 100 -6.99 -14.86 3.99
N TYR A 101 -6.79 -13.77 3.26
CA TYR A 101 -7.83 -12.92 2.69
C TYR A 101 -7.71 -12.85 1.16
N PRO A 102 -8.83 -12.87 0.43
CA PRO A 102 -8.80 -12.69 -1.01
C PRO A 102 -8.48 -11.24 -1.37
N LEU A 103 -7.71 -11.03 -2.43
CA LEU A 103 -7.38 -9.70 -2.94
C LEU A 103 -8.33 -9.29 -4.07
N GLU A 104 -8.90 -8.09 -4.01
CA GLU A 104 -9.80 -7.60 -5.07
C GLU A 104 -9.04 -7.23 -6.34
N ASN A 105 -8.00 -6.40 -6.19
CA ASN A 105 -7.19 -5.86 -7.27
C ASN A 105 -5.71 -6.07 -6.96
N ALA A 106 -4.96 -6.62 -7.90
CA ALA A 106 -3.51 -6.71 -7.78
C ALA A 106 -2.87 -5.43 -8.32
N VAL A 107 -2.57 -4.47 -7.45
CA VAL A 107 -1.88 -3.22 -7.82
C VAL A 107 -0.47 -3.25 -7.22
N PRO A 108 0.57 -2.85 -7.97
CA PRO A 108 1.90 -2.67 -7.40
C PRO A 108 1.84 -1.55 -6.35
N PHE A 109 2.31 -1.85 -5.14
CA PHE A 109 2.33 -0.90 -4.04
C PHE A 109 3.77 -0.76 -3.51
N SER A 110 4.09 0.41 -2.97
CA SER A 110 5.37 0.65 -2.28
C SER A 110 5.12 1.04 -0.83
N LEU A 111 6.10 0.74 0.03
CA LEU A 111 6.05 1.09 1.45
C LEU A 111 6.76 2.43 1.73
N ASP A 112 7.03 3.24 0.71
CA ASP A 112 7.81 4.49 0.83
C ASP A 112 7.13 5.50 1.75
N SER A 113 5.80 5.59 1.71
CA SER A 113 5.04 6.47 2.61
C SER A 113 5.21 6.06 4.08
N MET A 114 5.27 4.75 4.36
CA MET A 114 5.53 4.23 5.69
C MET A 114 6.98 4.47 6.10
N ALA A 115 7.93 4.23 5.19
CA ALA A 115 9.34 4.52 5.42
C ALA A 115 9.57 5.99 5.76
N ASN A 116 8.91 6.92 5.04
CA ASN A 116 8.96 8.35 5.33
C ASN A 116 8.32 8.71 6.68
N SER A 117 7.22 8.04 7.04
CA SER A 117 6.55 8.25 8.34
C SER A 117 7.40 7.76 9.50
N ILE A 118 7.99 6.57 9.37
CA ILE A 118 9.00 6.05 10.30
C ILE A 118 10.15 7.06 10.40
N HIS A 119 10.72 7.48 9.27
CA HIS A 119 11.83 8.43 9.22
C HIS A 119 11.54 9.71 9.99
N SER A 120 10.38 10.32 9.74
CA SER A 120 9.92 11.54 10.42
C SER A 120 9.68 11.34 11.93
N LEU A 121 9.15 10.19 12.35
CA LEU A 121 8.81 9.95 13.76
C LEU A 121 10.00 9.54 14.62
N PHE A 122 10.97 8.83 14.05
CA PHE A 122 12.14 8.36 14.79
C PHE A 122 13.45 8.98 14.29
N LEU A 123 13.41 10.28 13.90
CA LEU A 123 14.48 11.16 13.37
C LEU A 123 15.90 11.10 14.02
N LYS A 124 16.14 10.24 15.01
CA LYS A 124 17.43 10.02 15.69
C LYS A 124 17.75 8.56 16.04
N LYS A 125 16.88 7.59 15.75
CA LYS A 125 17.05 6.18 16.15
C LYS A 125 17.30 5.27 14.95
N LEU A 126 17.96 4.13 15.16
CA LEU A 126 18.33 3.19 14.10
C LEU A 126 17.07 2.68 13.38
N GLN A 127 16.84 3.15 12.15
CA GLN A 127 15.78 2.62 11.30
C GLN A 127 16.41 1.74 10.23
N TRP A 128 15.90 0.52 10.05
CA TRP A 128 16.21 -0.27 8.86
C TRP A 128 15.02 -0.28 7.90
N PHE A 129 15.30 0.16 6.69
CA PHE A 129 14.46 -0.09 5.53
C PHE A 129 15.26 -0.97 4.57
N LEU A 130 14.77 -2.18 4.31
CA LEU A 130 15.29 -3.10 3.30
C LEU A 130 14.18 -3.33 2.28
N LEU A 131 14.29 -2.69 1.11
CA LEU A 131 13.49 -3.08 -0.05
C LEU A 131 14.40 -3.88 -0.99
N LEU A 132 14.05 -5.16 -1.17
CA LEU A 132 14.81 -6.10 -1.98
C LEU A 132 13.95 -6.63 -3.12
N ALA A 133 14.43 -6.44 -4.34
CA ALA A 133 13.91 -7.11 -5.53
C ALA A 133 15.08 -7.90 -6.16
N PRO A 134 15.29 -9.17 -5.77
CA PRO A 134 16.43 -9.97 -6.23
C PRO A 134 16.49 -10.11 -7.75
N SER A 135 15.35 -10.22 -8.43
CA SER A 135 15.29 -10.33 -9.90
C SER A 135 15.76 -9.08 -10.64
N GLU A 136 15.59 -7.90 -10.02
CA GLU A 136 16.03 -6.63 -10.59
C GLU A 136 17.41 -6.23 -10.05
N GLU A 137 18.01 -7.06 -9.19
CA GLU A 137 19.22 -6.78 -8.40
C GLU A 137 19.13 -5.45 -7.61
N ARG A 138 17.92 -4.98 -7.30
CA ARG A 138 17.71 -3.71 -6.61
C ARG A 138 17.63 -3.93 -5.12
N VAL A 139 18.51 -3.20 -4.42
CA VAL A 139 18.57 -3.15 -2.97
C VAL A 139 18.50 -1.69 -2.54
N TYR A 140 17.34 -1.26 -2.04
CA TYR A 140 17.19 0.07 -1.47
C TYR A 140 17.33 -0.01 0.04
N MET A 141 18.32 0.72 0.55
CA MET A 141 18.68 0.75 1.97
C MET A 141 18.61 2.17 2.49
N MET A 142 17.93 2.33 3.63
CA MET A 142 17.92 3.60 4.39
C MET A 142 18.47 3.33 5.80
N GLY A 143 19.29 4.24 6.33
CA GLY A 143 19.81 4.18 7.70
C GLY A 143 21.10 3.36 7.90
N LYS A 144 21.34 2.87 9.14
CA LYS A 144 22.55 2.07 9.50
C LYS A 144 22.59 0.67 8.86
N ALA A 145 21.52 0.26 8.19
CA ALA A 145 21.49 -0.98 7.41
C ALA A 145 22.62 -1.03 6.36
N ASN A 146 23.10 0.13 5.89
CA ASN A 146 24.16 0.19 4.89
C ASN A 146 25.46 -0.54 5.29
N SER A 147 25.85 -0.62 6.58
CA SER A 147 27.10 -1.32 6.95
C SER A 147 26.96 -2.84 6.94
N VAL A 148 25.84 -3.37 7.42
CA VAL A 148 25.61 -4.81 7.55
C VAL A 148 25.22 -5.42 6.20
N PHE A 149 24.47 -4.67 5.40
CA PHE A 149 23.97 -5.13 4.11
C PHE A 149 24.89 -4.78 2.93
N LYS A 150 26.02 -4.11 3.16
CA LYS A 150 27.12 -4.07 2.18
C LYS A 150 27.57 -5.48 1.82
N ASP A 151 27.71 -6.33 2.83
CA ASP A 151 28.05 -7.74 2.65
C ASP A 151 26.94 -8.46 1.85
N LEU A 152 25.67 -8.10 2.06
CA LEU A 152 24.56 -8.64 1.27
C LEU A 152 24.63 -8.20 -0.19
N SER A 153 24.89 -6.92 -0.48
CA SER A 153 25.04 -6.44 -1.86
C SER A 153 26.18 -7.14 -2.60
N VAL A 154 27.30 -7.39 -1.91
CA VAL A 154 28.42 -8.18 -2.45
C VAL A 154 27.99 -9.63 -2.67
N MET A 155 27.29 -10.23 -1.72
CA MET A 155 26.79 -11.61 -1.81
C MET A 155 25.77 -11.79 -2.94
N LEU A 156 24.91 -10.79 -3.19
CA LEU A 156 23.97 -10.77 -4.32
C LEU A 156 24.71 -10.72 -5.66
N ARG A 157 25.73 -9.87 -5.80
CA ARG A 157 26.58 -9.84 -7.00
C ARG A 157 27.36 -11.13 -7.22
N GLN A 158 27.73 -11.81 -6.14
CA GLN A 158 28.45 -13.09 -6.18
C GLN A 158 27.51 -14.29 -6.18
N LEU A 159 26.20 -14.08 -6.16
CA LEU A 159 25.22 -15.13 -5.91
C LEU A 159 25.28 -16.20 -6.98
N HIS A 160 25.42 -15.81 -8.25
CA HIS A 160 25.61 -16.75 -9.35
C HIS A 160 26.79 -17.70 -9.08
N ASN A 161 27.92 -17.18 -8.59
CA ASN A 161 29.09 -18.01 -8.27
C ASN A 161 28.90 -18.84 -6.99
N GLN A 162 28.10 -18.36 -6.04
CA GLN A 162 27.81 -19.09 -4.80
C GLN A 162 26.81 -20.23 -5.01
N LEU A 163 25.85 -20.09 -5.93
CA LEU A 163 24.87 -21.14 -6.26
C LEU A 163 25.56 -22.45 -6.69
N PHE A 164 26.69 -22.34 -7.39
CA PHE A 164 27.50 -23.49 -7.83
C PHE A 164 28.53 -23.97 -6.80
N GLN A 165 28.66 -23.31 -5.64
CA GLN A 165 29.54 -23.74 -4.54
C GLN A 165 28.77 -24.60 -3.51
N GLU A 166 29.45 -25.61 -2.97
CA GLU A 166 28.91 -26.60 -2.01
C GLU A 166 28.37 -26.00 -0.68
N THR A 167 28.67 -24.74 -0.39
CA THR A 167 28.15 -23.99 0.77
C THR A 167 26.71 -23.46 0.60
N SER A 168 26.07 -23.72 -0.54
CA SER A 168 24.70 -23.29 -0.80
C SER A 168 23.67 -24.03 0.05
N ALA A 169 22.71 -23.28 0.61
CA ALA A 169 21.59 -23.83 1.39
C ALA A 169 20.68 -24.74 0.55
N LEU A 170 20.86 -24.71 -0.78
CA LEU A 170 20.24 -25.57 -1.78
C LEU A 170 20.49 -27.07 -1.56
N THR A 171 21.58 -27.45 -0.89
CA THR A 171 21.85 -28.85 -0.51
C THR A 171 20.85 -29.41 0.50
N SER A 172 20.16 -28.53 1.24
CA SER A 172 19.13 -28.92 2.22
C SER A 172 17.74 -29.08 1.61
N PHE A 173 17.53 -28.60 0.39
CA PHE A 173 16.24 -28.71 -0.28
C PHE A 173 16.21 -29.97 -1.16
N PRO A 174 15.09 -30.70 -1.20
CA PRO A 174 14.94 -31.84 -2.09
C PRO A 174 14.87 -31.34 -3.54
N LEU A 175 16.02 -31.28 -4.21
CA LEU A 175 16.18 -30.76 -5.57
C LEU A 175 15.59 -31.69 -6.66
N ASN A 176 14.93 -32.79 -6.31
CA ASN A 176 14.47 -33.81 -7.27
C ASN A 176 13.60 -33.28 -8.43
N SER A 177 12.94 -32.13 -8.26
CA SER A 177 12.11 -31.51 -9.30
C SER A 177 12.67 -30.22 -9.90
N LEU A 178 13.80 -29.70 -9.39
CA LEU A 178 14.36 -28.41 -9.79
C LEU A 178 15.70 -28.62 -10.48
N SER A 179 15.82 -28.12 -11.70
CA SER A 179 17.02 -28.31 -12.51
C SER A 179 17.90 -27.05 -12.48
N MET A 180 19.18 -27.19 -12.13
CA MET A 180 20.13 -26.06 -12.22
C MET A 180 20.44 -25.64 -13.66
N ASN A 181 19.97 -26.40 -14.65
CA ASN A 181 20.18 -26.13 -16.07
C ASN A 181 19.07 -25.28 -16.69
N ASN A 182 17.95 -25.08 -16.00
CA ASN A 182 16.85 -24.22 -16.45
C ASN A 182 17.01 -22.82 -15.84
N GLU A 183 16.94 -21.79 -16.68
CA GLU A 183 17.06 -20.39 -16.27
C GLU A 183 15.96 -20.00 -15.26
N VAL A 184 14.73 -20.49 -15.44
CA VAL A 184 13.60 -20.20 -14.54
C VAL A 184 13.82 -20.83 -13.16
N ASP A 185 14.27 -22.08 -13.12
CA ASP A 185 14.59 -22.78 -11.87
C ASP A 185 15.80 -22.14 -11.17
N LEU A 186 16.80 -21.69 -11.94
CA LEU A 186 17.98 -21.01 -11.41
C LEU A 186 17.60 -19.68 -10.75
N LEU A 187 16.73 -18.89 -11.38
CA LEU A 187 16.18 -17.66 -10.78
C LEU A 187 15.44 -17.98 -9.48
N PHE A 188 14.59 -19.01 -9.45
CA PHE A 188 13.90 -19.41 -8.22
C PHE A 188 14.86 -19.83 -7.10
N LEU A 189 15.86 -20.67 -7.42
CA LEU A 189 16.88 -21.10 -6.46
C LEU A 189 17.71 -19.92 -5.95
N SER A 190 17.97 -18.93 -6.82
CA SER A 190 18.68 -17.71 -6.47
C SER A 190 17.92 -16.90 -5.41
N GLU A 191 16.62 -16.70 -5.61
CA GLU A 191 15.73 -15.99 -4.70
C GLU A 191 15.63 -16.69 -3.34
N LEU A 192 15.54 -18.03 -3.34
CA LEU A 192 15.48 -18.81 -2.13
C LEU A 192 16.80 -18.73 -1.33
N GLN A 193 17.94 -18.75 -2.03
CA GLN A 193 19.25 -18.54 -1.41
C GLN A 193 19.37 -17.12 -0.82
N VAL A 194 18.85 -16.09 -1.49
CA VAL A 194 18.78 -14.72 -0.94
C VAL A 194 18.01 -14.70 0.39
N LEU A 195 16.84 -15.33 0.42
CA LEU A 195 16.01 -15.39 1.63
C LEU A 195 16.76 -16.05 2.80
N HIS A 196 17.46 -17.15 2.53
CA HIS A 196 18.30 -17.82 3.52
C HIS A 196 19.47 -16.94 3.99
N ASN A 197 20.13 -16.26 3.06
CA ASN A 197 21.27 -15.41 3.34
C ASN A 197 20.88 -14.23 4.24
N ILE A 198 19.77 -13.55 3.94
CA ILE A 198 19.21 -12.47 4.77
C ILE A 198 18.91 -12.98 6.18
N SER A 199 18.21 -14.11 6.29
CA SER A 199 17.89 -14.74 7.58
C SER A 199 19.14 -15.05 8.39
N SER A 200 20.19 -15.58 7.76
CA SER A 200 21.46 -15.89 8.41
C SER A 200 22.21 -14.62 8.85
N LEU A 201 22.18 -13.56 8.04
CA LEU A 201 22.84 -12.30 8.31
C LEU A 201 22.17 -11.55 9.46
N LEU A 202 20.83 -11.52 9.48
CA LEU A 202 20.06 -10.95 10.58
C LEU A 202 20.25 -11.74 11.88
N SER A 203 20.36 -13.06 11.79
CA SER A 203 20.62 -13.92 12.96
C SER A 203 21.99 -13.67 13.59
N ARG A 204 23.03 -13.42 12.78
CA ARG A 204 24.36 -13.02 13.29
C ARG A 204 24.31 -11.65 13.98
N HIS A 205 23.43 -10.76 13.52
CA HIS A 205 23.30 -9.41 14.02
C HIS A 205 22.07 -9.21 14.91
N LYS A 206 21.72 -10.20 15.76
CA LYS A 206 20.55 -10.13 16.66
C LYS A 206 20.56 -8.92 17.60
N HIS A 207 21.73 -8.39 17.93
CA HIS A 207 21.86 -7.20 18.77
C HIS A 207 21.25 -5.95 18.14
N LEU A 208 21.14 -5.93 16.80
CA LEU A 208 20.51 -4.85 16.07
C LEU A 208 19.02 -4.81 16.41
N ALA A 209 18.30 -5.94 16.25
CA ALA A 209 16.84 -6.08 16.47
C ALA A 209 16.35 -5.76 17.91
N LYS A 210 17.23 -5.36 18.83
CA LYS A 210 16.86 -4.91 20.18
C LYS A 210 16.62 -3.40 20.29
N ASP A 211 16.94 -2.64 19.26
CA ASP A 211 16.64 -1.21 19.26
C ASP A 211 15.11 -1.00 19.22
N HIS A 212 14.57 -0.18 20.14
CA HIS A 212 13.11 0.11 20.16
C HIS A 212 12.70 1.08 19.04
N SER A 213 13.11 0.82 17.81
CA SER A 213 12.67 1.50 16.59
C SER A 213 12.03 0.47 15.67
N PRO A 214 10.96 0.84 14.94
CA PRO A 214 10.30 -0.08 14.04
C PRO A 214 11.14 -0.32 12.79
N ASP A 215 11.36 -1.58 12.45
CA ASP A 215 12.07 -2.02 11.25
C ASP A 215 11.09 -2.45 10.15
N LEU A 216 11.43 -2.12 8.91
CA LEU A 216 10.58 -2.36 7.75
C LEU A 216 11.34 -3.15 6.68
N TYR A 217 10.84 -4.34 6.38
CA TYR A 217 11.40 -5.22 5.36
C TYR A 217 10.35 -5.45 4.27
N SER A 218 10.72 -5.19 3.02
CA SER A 218 9.90 -5.43 1.84
C SER A 218 10.71 -6.27 0.85
N LEU A 219 10.29 -7.52 0.64
CA LEU A 219 10.97 -8.46 -0.25
C LEU A 219 10.04 -8.82 -1.40
N GLU A 220 10.47 -8.59 -2.63
CA GLU A 220 9.75 -8.97 -3.85
C GLU A 220 10.43 -10.18 -4.49
N LEU A 221 9.71 -11.30 -4.65
CA LEU A 221 10.19 -12.55 -5.23
C LEU A 221 9.38 -12.87 -6.50
N PRO A 222 9.82 -12.40 -7.68
CA PRO A 222 9.08 -12.59 -8.92
C PRO A 222 9.45 -13.84 -9.73
N GLY A 223 10.55 -14.53 -9.44
CA GLY A 223 11.00 -15.75 -10.12
C GLY A 223 10.13 -16.99 -9.87
N LEU A 224 8.84 -16.79 -9.56
CA LEU A 224 7.91 -17.79 -9.05
C LEU A 224 6.75 -18.06 -10.02
N GLU A 225 6.91 -17.72 -11.29
CA GLU A 225 5.84 -17.77 -12.27
C GLU A 225 5.35 -19.18 -12.60
N GLU A 226 6.18 -20.23 -12.62
CA GLU A 226 5.78 -21.51 -13.25
C GLU A 226 5.94 -22.82 -12.45
N ILE A 227 6.49 -22.82 -11.24
CA ILE A 227 6.98 -24.09 -10.67
C ILE A 227 5.99 -24.77 -9.71
N ASP A 228 5.84 -26.10 -9.87
CA ASP A 228 5.26 -27.08 -8.93
C ASP A 228 5.99 -27.15 -7.57
N ALA A 229 7.06 -26.37 -7.37
CA ALA A 229 7.85 -26.24 -6.14
C ALA A 229 7.15 -25.41 -5.05
N SER A 230 5.82 -25.32 -5.12
CA SER A 230 4.97 -24.56 -4.21
C SER A 230 5.15 -24.98 -2.74
N LYS A 231 5.35 -26.27 -2.48
CA LYS A 231 5.64 -26.83 -1.16
C LYS A 231 7.01 -26.42 -0.62
N ILE A 232 8.03 -26.42 -1.47
CA ILE A 232 9.39 -26.02 -1.10
C ILE A 232 9.42 -24.54 -0.73
N LEU A 233 8.76 -23.70 -1.54
CA LEU A 233 8.60 -22.29 -1.23
C LEU A 233 7.83 -22.11 0.08
N ALA A 234 6.76 -22.85 0.28
CA ALA A 234 5.96 -22.79 1.48
C ALA A 234 6.80 -23.06 2.73
N ASP A 235 7.58 -24.15 2.71
CA ASP A 235 8.47 -24.50 3.81
C ASP A 235 9.58 -23.46 4.02
N ALA A 236 10.16 -22.92 2.94
CA ALA A 236 11.18 -21.87 3.01
C ALA A 236 10.64 -20.57 3.60
N LEU A 237 9.45 -20.13 3.17
CA LEU A 237 8.77 -18.94 3.69
C LEU A 237 8.36 -19.12 5.15
N GLN A 238 7.88 -20.30 5.54
CA GLN A 238 7.54 -20.60 6.92
C GLN A 238 8.79 -20.56 7.81
N LYS A 239 9.89 -21.20 7.38
CA LYS A 239 11.17 -21.17 8.08
C LYS A 239 11.72 -19.75 8.20
N TYR A 240 11.60 -18.94 7.15
CA TYR A 240 11.99 -17.54 7.16
C TYR A 240 11.14 -16.72 8.16
N ALA A 241 9.82 -16.89 8.12
CA ALA A 241 8.89 -16.22 9.03
C ALA A 241 9.19 -16.58 10.50
N ASP A 242 9.50 -17.85 10.77
CA ASP A 242 9.85 -18.33 12.10
C ASP A 242 11.16 -17.73 12.60
N VAL A 243 12.18 -17.62 11.75
CA VAL A 243 13.43 -16.94 12.10
C VAL A 243 13.16 -15.47 12.42
N MET A 244 12.45 -14.74 11.55
CA MET A 244 12.13 -13.33 11.78
C MET A 244 11.33 -13.12 13.07
N TYR A 245 10.32 -13.95 13.32
CA TYR A 245 9.52 -13.90 14.54
C TYR A 245 10.38 -14.11 15.80
N ASN A 246 11.33 -15.07 15.76
CA ASN A 246 12.24 -15.35 16.87
C ASN A 246 13.32 -14.26 17.07
N LEU A 247 13.72 -13.55 16.02
CA LEU A 247 14.72 -12.48 16.10
C LEU A 247 14.23 -11.30 16.94
N TYR A 248 12.97 -10.92 16.75
CA TYR A 248 12.30 -9.82 17.45
C TYR A 248 11.50 -10.25 18.69
N GLY A 249 11.71 -11.48 19.17
CA GLY A 249 11.06 -11.97 20.41
C GLY A 249 9.54 -12.04 20.33
N GLY A 250 8.98 -12.27 19.13
CA GLY A 250 7.56 -12.40 18.90
C GLY A 250 6.80 -11.09 18.63
N ASN A 251 7.50 -9.95 18.55
CA ASN A 251 6.92 -8.63 18.26
C ASN A 251 7.04 -8.24 16.77
N THR A 252 6.78 -9.18 15.86
CA THR A 252 6.88 -8.97 14.40
C THR A 252 5.66 -9.53 13.69
N VAL A 253 5.20 -8.79 12.68
CA VAL A 253 4.20 -9.26 11.71
C VAL A 253 4.94 -9.68 10.45
N VAL A 254 4.67 -10.89 9.97
CA VAL A 254 5.17 -11.40 8.70
C VAL A 254 3.98 -11.61 7.77
N GLU A 255 3.93 -10.77 6.73
CA GLU A 255 2.85 -10.69 5.76
C GLU A 255 3.32 -11.26 4.42
N LEU A 256 2.45 -12.04 3.78
CA LEU A 256 2.69 -12.67 2.49
C LEU A 256 1.62 -12.22 1.49
N VAL A 257 2.06 -11.54 0.44
CA VAL A 257 1.20 -11.10 -0.66
C VAL A 257 1.48 -11.99 -1.86
N THR A 258 0.51 -12.82 -2.24
CA THR A 258 0.61 -13.66 -3.43
C THR A 258 -0.24 -13.05 -4.54
N VAL A 259 0.40 -12.68 -5.64
CA VAL A 259 -0.23 -12.03 -6.80
C VAL A 259 0.04 -12.86 -8.03
N ARG A 260 -0.95 -13.04 -8.91
CA ARG A 260 -0.72 -13.74 -10.18
C ARG A 260 -0.05 -12.87 -11.23
N SER A 261 -0.67 -11.74 -11.47
CA SER A 261 -0.20 -10.67 -12.32
C SER A 261 -0.69 -9.37 -11.70
N PHE A 262 0.08 -8.30 -11.83
CA PHE A 262 -0.47 -7.00 -11.54
C PHE A 262 -1.49 -6.66 -12.61
N ASP A 263 -2.71 -6.40 -12.18
CA ASP A 263 -3.69 -5.78 -13.04
C ASP A 263 -3.13 -4.38 -13.30
N ILE A 264 -2.67 -4.13 -14.53
CA ILE A 264 -2.38 -2.78 -15.00
C ILE A 264 -3.74 -2.10 -15.08
N SER A 265 -4.28 -1.69 -13.93
CA SER A 265 -5.49 -0.91 -13.88
C SER A 265 -5.09 0.45 -14.44
N LEU A 266 -5.34 0.63 -15.73
CA LEU A 266 -5.54 1.95 -16.31
C LEU A 266 -6.84 2.51 -15.71
N MET A 267 -6.88 2.71 -14.39
CA MET A 267 -7.88 3.53 -13.73
C MET A 267 -7.55 4.98 -14.07
N ARG A 268 -7.77 5.33 -15.35
CA ARG A 268 -8.10 6.69 -15.74
C ARG A 268 -9.37 6.99 -14.96
N LYS A 269 -9.25 7.69 -13.82
CA LYS A 269 -10.38 8.36 -13.17
C LYS A 269 -10.94 9.36 -14.16
N THR A 270 -11.74 8.86 -15.09
CA THR A 270 -12.45 9.66 -16.07
C THR A 270 -13.63 10.23 -15.30
N LYS A 271 -13.46 11.44 -14.76
CA LYS A 271 -14.61 12.27 -14.42
C LYS A 271 -15.32 12.56 -15.74
N THR A 272 -16.33 11.77 -16.07
CA THR A 272 -17.24 12.04 -17.18
C THR A 272 -18.07 13.26 -16.80
N ILE A 273 -17.73 14.41 -17.36
CA ILE A 273 -18.54 15.63 -17.30
C ILE A 273 -18.94 15.92 -18.74
N LEU A 274 -20.21 15.66 -19.06
CA LEU A 274 -20.98 16.06 -20.26
C LEU A 274 -20.16 16.42 -21.52
N GLU A 275 -20.19 15.54 -22.53
CA GLU A 275 -19.89 15.92 -23.91
C GLU A 275 -20.90 17.00 -24.37
N THR A 276 -20.45 18.25 -24.45
CA THR A 276 -21.14 19.28 -25.23
C THR A 276 -20.38 19.48 -26.53
N LYS A 277 -21.11 19.34 -27.64
CA LYS A 277 -20.64 19.45 -29.02
C LYS A 277 -20.10 20.87 -29.25
N GLN A 278 -18.78 21.07 -29.15
CA GLN A 278 -18.17 22.38 -29.38
C GLN A 278 -17.76 22.58 -30.85
N VAL A 279 -18.19 23.73 -31.38
CA VAL A 279 -17.78 24.29 -32.67
C VAL A 279 -16.29 24.64 -32.59
N LYS A 280 -15.52 24.24 -33.62
CA LYS A 280 -14.07 24.47 -33.68
C LYS A 280 -13.78 25.96 -33.89
N ASP A 281 -13.29 26.63 -32.86
CA ASP A 281 -12.76 28.00 -32.95
C ASP A 281 -11.33 28.01 -33.53
N PRO A 282 -10.98 28.98 -34.40
CA PRO A 282 -9.72 28.99 -35.15
C PRO A 282 -8.46 29.28 -34.32
N LEU A 283 -8.57 29.62 -33.04
CA LEU A 283 -7.42 29.98 -32.19
C LEU A 283 -6.79 28.81 -31.42
N THR A 284 -7.45 27.65 -31.33
CA THR A 284 -6.91 26.48 -30.61
C THR A 284 -7.19 25.17 -31.36
N PRO A 285 -6.30 24.72 -32.27
CA PRO A 285 -6.55 23.55 -33.12
C PRO A 285 -6.68 22.22 -32.35
N TYR A 286 -6.32 22.18 -31.06
CA TYR A 286 -6.24 20.94 -30.27
C TYR A 286 -7.11 20.91 -29.00
N ASN A 287 -8.15 21.74 -28.91
CA ASN A 287 -9.09 21.74 -27.76
C ASN A 287 -8.38 21.75 -26.39
N LEU A 288 -7.29 22.54 -26.31
CA LEU A 288 -6.49 22.67 -25.10
C LEU A 288 -7.27 23.50 -24.08
N ALA A 289 -7.30 23.04 -22.83
CA ALA A 289 -7.96 23.77 -21.76
C ALA A 289 -7.41 25.19 -21.64
N TYR A 290 -8.29 26.16 -21.40
CA TYR A 290 -7.88 27.53 -21.07
C TYR A 290 -6.94 27.51 -19.87
N LYS A 291 -5.82 28.21 -19.97
CA LYS A 291 -4.89 28.38 -18.86
C LYS A 291 -5.54 29.28 -17.81
N TYR A 292 -6.12 28.68 -16.78
CA TYR A 292 -6.50 29.39 -15.58
C TYR A 292 -5.24 29.76 -14.79
N ASN A 293 -5.18 31.01 -14.33
CA ASN A 293 -4.13 31.42 -13.40
C ASN A 293 -4.37 30.72 -12.06
N PHE A 294 -3.30 30.27 -11.38
CA PHE A 294 -3.38 29.58 -10.09
C PHE A 294 -4.04 30.45 -9.01
N GLU A 295 -3.94 31.77 -9.15
CA GLU A 295 -4.54 32.77 -8.26
C GLU A 295 -6.03 33.05 -8.55
N TYR A 296 -6.61 32.41 -9.57
CA TYR A 296 -8.00 32.64 -9.97
C TYR A 296 -9.02 32.51 -8.82
N PRO A 297 -8.95 31.51 -7.91
CA PRO A 297 -9.90 31.41 -6.79
C PRO A 297 -9.86 32.62 -5.85
N VAL A 298 -8.67 33.21 -5.66
CA VAL A 298 -8.44 34.36 -4.79
C VAL A 298 -8.97 35.63 -5.47
N VAL A 299 -8.60 35.86 -6.74
CA VAL A 299 -9.04 37.02 -7.51
C VAL A 299 -10.56 37.01 -7.68
N PHE A 300 -11.15 35.86 -7.99
CA PHE A 300 -12.59 35.71 -8.13
C PHE A 300 -13.33 36.09 -6.84
N SER A 301 -12.85 35.58 -5.70
CA SER A 301 -13.46 35.87 -4.40
C SER A 301 -13.38 37.36 -4.04
N LEU A 302 -12.23 38.00 -4.31
CA LEU A 302 -12.06 39.44 -4.08
C LEU A 302 -13.04 40.28 -4.92
N VAL A 303 -13.13 40.01 -6.22
CA VAL A 303 -14.02 40.74 -7.13
C VAL A 303 -15.49 40.52 -6.77
N LEU A 304 -15.88 39.28 -6.48
CA LEU A 304 -17.25 38.93 -6.13
C LEU A 304 -17.74 39.69 -4.89
N TRP A 305 -16.96 39.70 -3.81
CA TRP A 305 -17.34 40.38 -2.58
C TRP A 305 -17.34 41.91 -2.72
N ILE A 306 -16.40 42.48 -3.47
CA ILE A 306 -16.38 43.93 -3.76
C ILE A 306 -17.61 44.35 -4.55
N MET A 307 -17.98 43.59 -5.59
CA MET A 307 -19.14 43.91 -6.43
C MET A 307 -20.46 43.80 -5.65
N ILE A 308 -20.61 42.78 -4.80
CA ILE A 308 -21.79 42.63 -3.93
C ILE A 308 -21.88 43.79 -2.94
N GLY A 309 -20.77 44.17 -2.29
CA GLY A 309 -20.75 45.30 -1.36
C GLY A 309 -21.12 46.63 -2.01
N LEU A 310 -20.60 46.89 -3.21
CA LEU A 310 -20.93 48.08 -3.99
C LEU A 310 -22.40 48.10 -4.41
N ALA A 311 -22.94 46.98 -4.90
CA ALA A 311 -24.33 46.88 -5.31
C ALA A 311 -25.30 47.15 -4.14
N LEU A 312 -25.03 46.57 -2.97
CA LEU A 312 -25.83 46.81 -1.76
C LEU A 312 -25.77 48.27 -1.32
N THR A 313 -24.60 48.89 -1.37
CA THR A 313 -24.42 50.31 -1.02
C THR A 313 -25.25 51.21 -1.93
N LEU A 314 -25.28 50.93 -3.24
CA LEU A 314 -26.09 51.68 -4.21
C LEU A 314 -27.60 51.51 -3.99
N ILE A 315 -28.05 50.31 -3.63
CA ILE A 315 -29.46 50.05 -3.34
C ILE A 315 -29.89 50.82 -2.08
N VAL A 316 -29.05 50.84 -1.04
CA VAL A 316 -29.32 51.58 0.20
C VAL A 316 -29.37 53.08 -0.05
N THR A 317 -28.43 53.65 -0.81
CA THR A 317 -28.47 55.10 -1.11
C THR A 317 -29.66 55.47 -1.98
N PHE A 318 -30.05 54.62 -2.94
CA PHE A 318 -31.24 54.85 -3.76
C PHE A 318 -32.52 54.84 -2.93
N THR A 319 -32.70 53.87 -2.04
CA THR A 319 -33.89 53.78 -1.17
C THR A 319 -33.97 54.94 -0.16
N ILE A 320 -32.84 55.36 0.40
CA ILE A 320 -32.79 56.52 1.29
C ILE A 320 -33.12 57.81 0.54
N CYS A 321 -32.56 58.02 -0.66
CA CYS A 321 -32.85 59.20 -1.46
C CYS A 321 -34.32 59.26 -1.89
N GLY A 322 -34.88 58.12 -2.33
CA GLY A 322 -36.30 58.01 -2.71
C GLY A 322 -37.25 58.31 -1.55
N THR A 323 -36.96 57.80 -0.35
CA THR A 323 -37.78 58.09 0.85
C THR A 323 -37.67 59.56 1.27
N TRP A 324 -36.50 60.17 1.13
CA TRP A 324 -36.30 61.60 1.42
C TRP A 324 -37.08 62.51 0.45
N ILE A 325 -37.05 62.19 -0.85
CA ILE A 325 -37.80 62.91 -1.90
C ILE A 325 -39.31 62.79 -1.66
N LEU A 326 -39.81 61.58 -1.35
CA LEU A 326 -41.24 61.38 -1.09
C LEU A 326 -41.71 62.18 0.13
N LYS A 327 -40.88 62.24 1.18
CA LYS A 327 -41.15 63.02 2.39
C LYS A 327 -41.15 64.53 2.12
N MET A 328 -40.28 65.01 1.23
CA MET A 328 -40.25 66.40 0.81
C MET A 328 -41.49 66.80 0.02
N ILE A 329 -41.95 65.94 -0.92
CA ILE A 329 -43.17 66.17 -1.71
C ILE A 329 -44.41 66.19 -0.81
N ALA A 330 -44.51 65.27 0.16
CA ALA A 330 -45.61 65.23 1.11
C ALA A 330 -45.68 66.50 1.99
N SER A 331 -44.54 67.10 2.33
CA SER A 331 -44.48 68.36 3.09
C SER A 331 -44.85 69.60 2.27
N PHE A 332 -44.90 69.51 0.95
CA PHE A 332 -45.22 70.64 0.07
C PHE A 332 -46.70 70.64 -0.38
N ILE A 333 -47.38 69.49 -0.24
CA ILE A 333 -48.79 69.29 -0.63
C ILE A 333 -49.76 69.41 0.57
N GLY A 334 -49.25 69.35 1.81
CA GLY A 334 -50.02 69.62 3.03
C GLY A 334 -49.82 71.03 3.54
#